data_AF-T0JT43-F1
#
_entry.id   AF-T0JT43-F1
#
_cell.length_a   1.000
_cell.length_b   1.000
_cell.length_c   1.000
_cell.angle_alpha   90.00
_cell.angle_beta   90.00
_cell.angle_gamma   90.00
#
_symmetry.space_group_name_H-M   'P 1'
#
loop_
_entity.id
_entity.type
_entity.pdbx_description
1 polymer ?
#
loop_
_entity_poly.entity_id
_entity_poly.type
_entity_poly.pdbx_seq_one_letter_code
_entity_poly.pdbx_strand_id
1 'polypeptide(L)'
;MIPVFQILGPSKNPYPGTVCLPQVPLPANTTVKAGDHATIQIVELAVHGASLFSCVDIEFAEPGDPKIGKVNDSNCFNSQDIGFADVYTITTKESGQAAAEAATSGAEPGSSVTFWYMGKRPQSAWAVFSWVPIVVGGLWVLL
;
A
#
# COMPACT_ATOMS: atom_id res chain seq x y z
N MET A 1 -13.96 11.73 16.34
CA MET A 1 -13.50 10.44 15.77
C MET A 1 -12.18 10.04 16.39
N ILE A 2 -11.99 8.74 16.65
CA ILE A 2 -10.75 8.19 17.20
C ILE A 2 -9.72 8.08 16.07
N PRO A 3 -8.46 8.54 16.26
CA PRO A 3 -7.41 8.32 15.28
C PRO A 3 -7.12 6.82 15.12
N VAL A 4 -6.62 6.44 13.95
CA VAL A 4 -6.23 5.05 13.70
C VAL A 4 -5.03 4.70 14.60
N PHE A 5 -5.13 3.59 15.33
CA PHE A 5 -4.07 3.06 16.17
C PHE A 5 -3.83 1.59 15.82
N GLN A 6 -2.64 1.10 16.16
CA GLN A 6 -2.27 -0.30 16.02
C GLN A 6 -2.18 -0.97 17.37
N ILE A 7 -2.56 -2.24 17.40
CA ILE A 7 -2.45 -3.11 18.56
C ILE A 7 -1.15 -3.90 18.44
N LEU A 8 -0.30 -3.81 19.46
CA LEU A 8 0.99 -4.51 19.53
C LEU A 8 0.81 -5.76 20.39
N GLY A 9 0.71 -6.92 19.74
CA GLY A 9 0.69 -8.21 20.41
C GLY A 9 2.10 -8.80 20.57
N PRO A 10 2.28 -9.75 21.51
CA PRO A 10 3.57 -10.39 21.77
C PRO A 10 3.99 -11.40 20.68
N SER A 11 3.11 -11.81 19.77
CA SER A 11 3.44 -12.68 18.63
C SER A 11 2.67 -12.28 17.36
N LYS A 12 2.39 -13.23 16.43
CA LYS A 12 1.39 -13.05 15.33
C LYS A 12 0.12 -13.94 15.39
N ASN A 13 0.01 -14.81 16.39
CA ASN A 13 -1.20 -15.60 16.70
C ASN A 13 -2.34 -14.75 17.32
N PRO A 14 -3.55 -15.30 17.47
CA PRO A 14 -4.62 -14.64 18.23
C PRO A 14 -4.22 -14.38 19.70
N TYR A 15 -4.24 -13.09 20.06
CA TYR A 15 -4.35 -12.44 21.38
C TYR A 15 -5.53 -12.81 22.26
N PRO A 16 -5.44 -13.65 23.32
CA PRO A 16 -6.34 -13.47 24.44
C PRO A 16 -6.00 -12.15 25.14
N GLY A 17 -6.89 -11.17 25.05
CA GLY A 17 -6.76 -9.91 25.77
C GLY A 17 -7.87 -8.94 25.42
N THR A 18 -7.91 -7.82 26.14
CA THR A 18 -8.96 -6.81 26.01
C THR A 18 -8.34 -5.46 25.67
N VAL A 19 -8.98 -4.78 24.73
CA VAL A 19 -8.74 -3.37 24.39
C VAL A 19 -10.05 -2.64 24.63
N CYS A 20 -10.06 -1.65 25.50
CA CYS A 20 -11.24 -0.86 25.79
C CYS A 20 -10.98 0.64 25.60
N LEU A 21 -11.91 1.28 24.89
CA LEU A 21 -11.98 2.73 24.73
C LEU A 21 -13.19 3.23 25.52
N PRO A 22 -13.00 3.93 26.65
CA PRO A 22 -14.10 4.28 27.54
C PRO A 22 -15.05 5.32 26.92
N GLN A 23 -14.54 6.12 25.99
CA GLN A 23 -15.31 7.15 25.30
C GLN A 23 -14.92 7.19 23.82
N VAL A 24 -15.93 7.04 22.96
CA VAL A 24 -15.79 7.16 21.51
C VAL A 24 -16.47 8.47 21.08
N PRO A 25 -15.71 9.49 20.67
CA PRO A 25 -16.30 10.77 20.29
C PRO A 25 -17.06 10.65 18.97
N LEU A 26 -18.16 11.41 18.88
CA LEU A 26 -18.98 11.48 17.67
C LEU A 26 -18.16 11.95 16.44
N PRO A 27 -18.60 11.58 15.23
CA PRO A 27 -18.08 12.14 14.00
C PRO A 27 -18.21 13.67 13.95
N ALA A 28 -17.30 14.33 13.24
CA ALA A 28 -17.34 15.78 13.07
C ALA A 28 -18.65 16.22 12.41
N ASN A 29 -19.20 17.34 12.85
CA ASN A 29 -20.45 17.93 12.34
C ASN A 29 -21.69 17.03 12.46
N THR A 30 -21.69 16.08 13.39
CA THR A 30 -22.87 15.27 13.70
C THR A 30 -23.44 15.66 15.06
N THR A 31 -24.76 15.70 15.13
CA THR A 31 -25.51 15.94 16.37
C THR A 31 -26.49 14.80 16.55
N VAL A 32 -26.55 14.23 17.74
CA VAL A 32 -27.44 13.11 18.09
C VAL A 32 -28.34 13.53 19.23
N LYS A 33 -29.51 12.91 19.31
CA LYS A 33 -30.50 13.07 20.37
C LYS A 33 -30.76 11.71 21.02
N ALA A 34 -31.28 11.73 22.24
CA ALA A 34 -31.75 10.50 22.87
C ALA A 34 -32.87 9.87 22.02
N GLY A 35 -32.82 8.55 21.85
CA GLY A 35 -33.68 7.75 20.96
C GLY A 35 -33.15 7.57 19.54
N ASP A 36 -32.08 8.27 19.15
CA ASP A 36 -31.48 8.05 17.82
C ASP A 36 -30.76 6.69 17.78
N HIS A 37 -30.90 5.98 16.66
CA HIS A 37 -30.21 4.72 16.41
C HIS A 37 -28.95 4.93 15.57
N ALA A 38 -27.87 4.26 15.95
CA ALA A 38 -26.63 4.25 15.19
C ALA A 38 -25.96 2.89 15.28
N THR A 39 -25.07 2.61 14.34
CA THR A 39 -24.23 1.42 14.36
C THR A 39 -22.79 1.86 14.57
N ILE A 40 -22.14 1.32 15.58
CA ILE A 40 -20.69 1.41 15.74
C ILE A 40 -20.08 0.29 14.92
N GLN A 41 -19.25 0.67 13.94
CA GLN A 41 -18.46 -0.28 13.18
C GLN A 41 -17.04 -0.33 13.71
N ILE A 42 -16.64 -1.52 14.16
CA ILE A 42 -15.26 -1.84 14.48
C ILE A 42 -14.62 -2.40 13.22
N VAL A 43 -13.53 -1.77 12.78
CA VAL A 43 -12.73 -2.22 11.65
C VAL A 43 -11.35 -2.57 12.17
N GLU A 44 -10.97 -3.83 12.03
CA GLU A 44 -9.65 -4.33 12.41
C GLU A 44 -8.92 -4.87 11.20
N LEU A 45 -7.65 -4.49 11.06
CA LEU A 45 -6.77 -4.97 10.00
C LEU A 45 -5.66 -5.80 10.62
N ALA A 46 -5.63 -7.09 10.27
CA ALA A 46 -4.58 -7.99 10.72
C ALA A 46 -3.28 -7.75 9.94
N VAL A 47 -2.14 -8.07 10.56
CA VAL A 47 -0.79 -7.91 9.96
C VAL A 47 -0.64 -8.65 8.62
N HIS A 48 -1.39 -9.73 8.41
CA HIS A 48 -1.37 -10.50 7.16
C HIS A 48 -2.34 -9.96 6.09
N GLY A 49 -2.95 -8.80 6.31
CA GLY A 49 -3.82 -8.11 5.35
C GLY A 49 -5.28 -8.54 5.38
N ALA A 50 -5.69 -9.45 6.27
CA ALA A 50 -7.11 -9.72 6.47
C ALA A 50 -7.80 -8.54 7.17
N SER A 51 -9.04 -8.30 6.77
CA SER A 51 -9.90 -7.30 7.39
C SER A 51 -11.06 -7.98 8.11
N LEU A 52 -11.32 -7.51 9.33
CA LEU A 52 -12.42 -7.96 10.18
C LEU A 52 -13.33 -6.77 10.46
N PHE A 53 -14.62 -6.99 10.32
CA PHE A 53 -15.65 -5.97 10.53
C PHE A 53 -16.65 -6.50 11.54
N SER A 54 -16.91 -5.71 12.57
CA SER A 54 -17.93 -6.01 13.56
C SER A 54 -18.85 -4.81 13.76
N CYS A 55 -20.14 -5.07 13.87
CA CYS A 55 -21.16 -4.04 14.02
C CYS A 55 -21.84 -4.20 15.38
N VAL A 56 -22.02 -3.09 16.06
CA VAL A 56 -22.83 -3.02 17.28
C VAL A 56 -23.86 -1.93 17.10
N ASP A 57 -25.13 -2.31 17.12
CA ASP A 57 -26.24 -1.37 17.07
C ASP A 57 -26.47 -0.78 18.45
N ILE A 58 -26.61 0.54 18.49
CA ILE A 58 -26.79 1.33 19.70
C ILE A 58 -28.00 2.24 19.56
N GLU A 59 -28.58 2.57 20.71
CA GLU A 59 -29.55 3.65 20.86
C GLU A 59 -28.93 4.70 21.78
N PHE A 60 -28.91 5.95 21.34
CA PHE A 60 -28.47 7.05 22.19
C PHE A 60 -29.47 7.26 23.32
N ALA A 61 -29.00 7.39 24.56
CA ALA A 61 -29.86 7.71 25.70
C ALA A 61 -29.41 8.98 26.39
N GLU A 62 -30.24 9.50 27.29
CA GLU A 62 -29.90 10.68 28.08
C GLU A 62 -28.75 10.38 29.07
N PRO A 63 -27.90 11.37 29.39
CA PRO A 63 -26.85 11.19 30.37
C PRO A 63 -27.41 10.74 31.72
N GLY A 64 -26.98 9.58 32.20
CA GLY A 64 -27.43 9.02 33.48
C GLY A 64 -28.68 8.13 33.40
N ASP A 65 -29.15 7.77 32.20
CA ASP A 65 -30.21 6.78 32.02
C ASP A 65 -29.85 5.46 32.76
N PRO A 66 -30.76 4.91 33.60
CA PRO A 66 -30.52 3.67 34.32
C PRO A 66 -30.23 2.45 33.43
N LYS A 67 -30.60 2.49 32.14
CA LYS A 67 -30.28 1.44 31.16
C LYS A 67 -28.79 1.41 30.79
N ILE A 68 -28.06 2.51 30.97
CA ILE A 68 -26.63 2.59 30.66
C ILE A 68 -25.83 2.06 31.85
N GLY A 69 -25.20 0.91 31.67
CA GLY A 69 -24.21 0.39 32.62
C GLY A 69 -23.01 1.33 32.74
N LYS A 70 -22.60 1.67 33.96
CA LYS A 70 -21.41 2.49 34.19
C LYS A 70 -20.17 1.72 33.76
N VAL A 71 -19.29 2.39 33.02
CA VAL A 71 -17.97 1.86 32.70
C VAL A 71 -17.15 1.78 33.99
N ASN A 72 -16.58 0.61 34.27
CA ASN A 72 -15.77 0.34 35.45
C ASN A 72 -14.58 -0.57 35.08
N ASP A 73 -13.63 -0.72 35.99
CA ASP A 73 -12.42 -1.52 35.74
C ASP A 73 -12.73 -3.02 35.55
N SER A 74 -13.95 -3.47 35.86
CA SER A 74 -14.36 -4.86 35.62
C SER A 74 -14.91 -5.10 34.22
N ASN A 75 -15.46 -4.09 33.55
CA ASN A 75 -16.10 -4.23 32.22
C ASN A 75 -15.28 -3.61 31.09
N CYS A 76 -14.40 -2.65 31.39
CA CYS A 76 -13.59 -1.93 30.44
C CYS A 76 -12.17 -1.82 30.99
N PHE A 77 -11.33 -2.78 30.62
CA PHE A 77 -9.94 -2.83 31.03
C PHE A 77 -9.05 -3.18 29.83
N ASN A 78 -7.80 -2.72 29.88
CA ASN A 78 -6.77 -3.08 28.93
C ASN A 78 -5.88 -4.18 29.54
N SER A 79 -5.67 -5.26 28.80
CA SER A 79 -4.73 -6.31 29.20
C SER A 79 -3.28 -5.81 29.15
N GLN A 80 -2.40 -6.34 30.01
CA GLN A 80 -0.99 -5.93 30.05
C GLN A 80 -0.14 -6.57 28.96
N ASP A 81 -0.60 -7.68 28.39
CA ASP A 81 0.13 -8.41 27.34
C ASP A 81 0.03 -7.74 25.97
N ILE A 82 -0.80 -6.69 25.86
CA ILE A 82 -1.10 -5.99 24.60
C ILE A 82 -0.72 -4.52 24.75
N GLY A 83 0.10 -4.02 23.82
CA GLY A 83 0.44 -2.62 23.70
C GLY A 83 -0.37 -1.89 22.62
N PHE A 84 -0.21 -0.58 22.57
CA PHE A 84 -0.78 0.27 21.51
C PHE A 84 0.30 1.21 20.98
N ALA A 85 0.23 1.51 19.70
CA ALA A 85 1.05 2.53 19.08
C ALA A 85 0.26 3.29 18.02
N ASP A 86 0.74 4.48 17.69
CA ASP A 86 0.21 5.25 16.58
C ASP A 86 0.59 4.61 15.25
N VAL A 87 -0.29 4.76 14.26
CA VAL A 87 -0.02 4.36 12.87
C VAL A 87 0.43 5.58 12.09
N TYR A 88 1.63 5.53 11.54
CA TYR A 88 2.15 6.54 10.62
C TYR A 88 2.52 5.88 9.31
N THR A 89 2.33 6.60 8.22
CA THR A 89 2.77 6.19 6.88
C THR A 89 3.98 7.03 6.48
N ILE A 90 4.93 6.40 5.79
CA ILE A 90 6.05 7.09 5.16
C ILE A 90 5.90 6.99 3.65
N THR A 91 6.08 8.10 2.94
CA THR A 91 6.13 8.09 1.48
C THR A 91 7.46 7.52 1.03
N THR A 92 7.47 6.24 0.62
CA THR A 92 8.68 5.60 0.07
C THR A 92 8.81 5.82 -1.45
N LYS A 93 7.70 6.11 -2.13
CA LYS A 93 7.62 6.47 -3.54
C LYS A 93 6.50 7.48 -3.73
N GLU A 94 6.76 8.54 -4.48
CA GLU A 94 5.73 9.54 -4.77
C GLU A 94 4.68 8.97 -5.73
N SER A 95 3.41 9.30 -5.47
CA SER A 95 2.33 8.93 -6.38
C SER A 95 2.55 9.59 -7.74
N GLY A 96 2.55 8.81 -8.82
CA GLY A 96 2.84 9.31 -10.17
C GLY A 96 4.31 9.34 -10.55
N GLN A 97 5.23 8.90 -9.67
CA GLN A 97 6.53 8.39 -10.11
C GLN A 97 6.29 7.05 -10.84
N ALA A 98 5.82 7.14 -12.08
CA ALA A 98 6.08 6.10 -13.05
C ALA A 98 7.58 5.80 -12.98
N ALA A 99 7.95 4.53 -13.11
CA ALA A 99 9.30 4.16 -13.52
C ALA A 99 9.56 4.77 -14.91
N ALA A 100 9.78 6.08 -14.96
CA ALA A 100 10.19 6.82 -16.14
C ALA A 100 11.67 6.50 -16.47
N GLU A 101 12.32 5.69 -15.63
CA GLU A 101 13.59 5.04 -15.88
C GLU A 101 13.35 3.53 -15.96
N ALA A 102 13.24 3.05 -17.21
CA ALA A 102 13.30 1.64 -17.62
C ALA A 102 12.12 0.71 -17.26
N ALA A 103 10.89 1.07 -17.63
CA ALA A 103 9.94 0.04 -18.09
C ALA A 103 10.34 -0.45 -19.51
N THR A 104 11.55 -0.99 -19.66
CA THR A 104 11.79 -1.93 -20.76
C THR A 104 11.06 -3.20 -20.36
N SER A 105 9.98 -3.53 -21.06
CA SER A 105 9.29 -4.81 -20.89
C SER A 105 10.31 -5.95 -20.84
N GLY A 106 10.18 -6.88 -19.89
CA GLY A 106 10.93 -8.14 -19.84
C GLY A 106 10.63 -9.10 -20.99
N ALA A 107 10.04 -8.61 -22.08
CA ALA A 107 10.25 -9.22 -23.36
C ALA A 107 11.75 -9.08 -23.66
N GLU A 108 12.50 -10.15 -23.42
CA GLU A 108 13.63 -10.42 -24.30
C GLU A 108 13.12 -10.13 -25.71
N PRO A 109 13.82 -9.32 -26.54
CA PRO A 109 13.52 -9.29 -27.95
C PRO A 109 13.86 -10.69 -28.43
N GLY A 110 12.89 -11.61 -28.29
CA GLY A 110 12.93 -12.95 -28.84
C GLY A 110 13.21 -12.72 -30.29
N SER A 111 14.48 -12.97 -30.64
CA SER A 111 15.05 -12.89 -31.97
C SER A 111 14.26 -11.96 -32.87
N SER A 112 14.57 -10.66 -32.87
CA SER A 112 14.17 -9.83 -34.00
C SER A 112 14.68 -10.58 -35.24
N VAL A 113 13.76 -11.22 -35.95
CA VAL A 113 14.02 -11.74 -37.29
C VAL A 113 14.30 -10.47 -38.06
N THR A 114 15.58 -10.13 -38.15
CA THR A 114 16.07 -9.03 -38.97
C THR A 114 15.74 -9.43 -40.39
N PHE A 115 14.57 -9.02 -40.84
CA PHE A 115 14.16 -9.15 -42.23
C PHE A 115 15.10 -8.25 -43.03
N TRP A 116 16.00 -8.88 -43.79
CA TRP A 116 17.17 -8.33 -44.47
C TRP A 116 16.89 -7.23 -45.52
N TYR A 117 15.70 -6.64 -45.57
CA TYR A 117 15.26 -5.80 -46.69
C TYR A 117 15.06 -4.31 -46.40
N MET A 118 15.14 -3.82 -45.16
CA MET A 118 15.14 -2.37 -44.91
C MET A 118 16.14 -1.99 -43.83
N GLY A 119 17.24 -1.39 -44.30
CA GLY A 119 18.38 -1.01 -43.49
C GLY A 119 18.11 0.12 -42.50
N LYS A 120 18.59 -0.08 -41.27
CA LYS A 120 19.11 0.99 -40.41
C LYS A 120 20.53 0.62 -39.99
N ARG A 121 21.47 1.46 -40.40
CA ARG A 121 22.92 1.35 -40.19
C ARG A 121 23.26 1.57 -38.70
N PRO A 122 24.07 0.71 -38.05
CA PRO A 122 24.88 1.13 -36.93
C PRO A 122 26.23 1.65 -37.46
N GLN A 123 26.63 2.84 -36.99
CA GLN A 123 27.97 3.39 -37.17
C GLN A 123 28.97 2.54 -36.39
N SER A 124 29.47 1.45 -36.98
CA SER A 124 30.63 0.73 -36.44
C SER A 124 31.85 1.04 -37.31
N ALA A 125 32.99 1.35 -36.67
CA ALA A 125 34.26 1.63 -37.35
C ALA A 125 34.72 0.49 -38.28
N TRP A 126 34.17 -0.72 -38.09
CA TRP A 126 34.39 -1.90 -38.92
C TRP A 126 33.81 -1.77 -40.34
N ALA A 127 32.81 -0.91 -40.56
CA ALA A 127 32.26 -0.65 -41.88
C ALA A 127 33.23 0.12 -42.81
N VAL A 128 34.21 0.82 -42.25
CA VAL A 128 35.24 1.52 -43.04
C VAL A 128 36.35 0.55 -43.47
N PHE A 129 36.69 -0.43 -42.63
CA PHE A 129 37.70 -1.45 -42.96
C PHE A 129 37.27 -2.41 -44.06
N SER A 130 35.97 -2.62 -44.28
CA SER A 130 35.49 -3.51 -45.36
C SER A 130 35.67 -2.93 -46.77
N TRP A 131 35.92 -1.62 -46.90
CA TRP A 131 36.17 -0.96 -48.19
C TRP A 131 37.66 -0.89 -48.55
N VAL A 132 38.56 -1.17 -47.60
CA VAL A 132 40.01 -1.16 -47.81
C VAL A 132 40.45 -2.07 -48.97
N PRO A 133 39.92 -3.31 -49.14
CA PRO A 133 40.34 -4.18 -50.24
C PRO A 133 39.96 -3.62 -51.62
N ILE A 134 38.82 -2.93 -51.72
CA ILE A 134 38.32 -2.36 -52.98
C ILE A 134 39.14 -1.13 -53.37
N VAL A 135 39.46 -0.27 -52.40
CA VAL A 135 40.25 0.93 -52.65
C VAL A 135 41.70 0.56 -52.98
N VAL A 136 42.31 -0.37 -52.25
CA VAL A 136 43.67 -0.84 -52.54
C VAL A 136 43.73 -1.59 -53.87
N GLY A 137 42.76 -2.45 -54.16
CA GLY A 137 42.67 -3.16 -55.44
C GLY A 137 42.44 -2.22 -56.62
N GLY A 138 41.58 -1.21 -56.47
CA GLY A 138 41.32 -0.21 -57.51
C GLY A 138 42.52 0.69 -57.80
N LEU A 139 43.30 1.06 -56.78
CA LEU A 139 44.53 1.84 -56.94
C LEU A 139 45.65 1.02 -57.62
N TRP A 140 45.67 -0.30 -57.42
CA TRP A 140 46.64 -1.19 -58.06
C TRP A 140 46.38 -1.41 -59.56
N VAL A 141 45.14 -1.22 -60.01
CA VAL A 141 44.77 -1.32 -61.44
C VAL A 141 45.08 -0.03 -62.22
N LEU A 142 45.34 1.08 -61.53
CA LEU A 142 45.63 2.39 -62.12
C LEU A 142 47.13 2.76 -62.11
N LEU A 143 47.99 1.85 -61.68
CA LEU A 143 49.46 1.98 -61.66
C LEU A 143 50.08 0.98 -62.64
#